data_AF-A0A7M3Y6D8-F1
#
_entry.id   AF-A0A7M3Y6D8-F1
#
_cell.length_a   1.000
_cell.length_b   1.000
_cell.length_c   1.000
_cell.angle_alpha   90.00
_cell.angle_beta   90.00
_cell.angle_gamma   90.00
#
_symmetry.space_group_name_H-M   'P 1'
#
loop_
_entity.id
_entity.type
_entity.pdbx_description
1 polymer ?
#
loop_
_entity_poly.entity_id
_entity_poly.type
_entity_poly.pdbx_seq_one_letter_code
_entity_poly.pdbx_strand_id
1 'polypeptide(L)'
;MVGDVLSGYRVLGFDLETTGLNARSERIVQYALIGSDEDGSHINLTSFVDPKRPIPAESTRIHGISDNDVKGVGGFENHAKQICDLISGAVIVGHNVSNFDWRFLELECMRAGFESPVPRAIIDTLSLARKLRIPGRHALGTLCARYDISIDRAHTADADAGASLLLLWSMMRKHPNEFRGDIDDLQDMLNRRGSKNQMGPSMEDLEPVPNTGGRLRQSPDGVIVAFGKHRGRTLEELEKIDSRYVDWLCSPSSPIPSRIVSEFVRNLRE
;
A
#
# COMPACT_ATOMS: atom_id res chain seq x y z
N MET A 1 -7.49 23.56 8.39
CA MET A 1 -8.16 22.56 7.53
C MET A 1 -7.15 21.45 7.30
N VAL A 2 -7.50 20.19 7.54
CA VAL A 2 -6.64 19.07 7.13
C VAL A 2 -6.63 19.13 5.60
N GLY A 3 -5.46 19.32 5.00
CA GLY A 3 -5.32 19.29 3.55
C GLY A 3 -5.77 17.91 3.04
N ASP A 4 -6.47 17.87 1.92
CA ASP A 4 -6.71 16.60 1.25
C ASP A 4 -5.35 16.05 0.81
N VAL A 5 -4.99 14.84 1.30
CA VAL A 5 -3.69 14.18 1.07
C VAL A 5 -3.36 14.02 -0.43
N LEU A 6 -4.39 14.10 -1.28
CA LEU A 6 -4.28 14.00 -2.73
C LEU A 6 -4.30 15.35 -3.46
N SER A 7 -4.51 16.46 -2.73
CA SER A 7 -4.62 17.79 -3.33
C SER A 7 -3.33 18.21 -4.03
N GLY A 8 -3.47 18.76 -5.25
CA GLY A 8 -2.35 19.23 -6.06
C GLY A 8 -1.59 18.11 -6.78
N TYR A 9 -2.13 16.90 -6.78
CA TYR A 9 -1.61 15.79 -7.58
C TYR A 9 -2.63 15.37 -8.64
N ARG A 10 -2.13 14.93 -9.79
CA ARG A 10 -2.90 14.06 -10.68
C ARG A 10 -3.17 12.73 -9.98
N VAL A 11 -4.42 12.30 -9.93
CA VAL A 11 -4.83 11.04 -9.29
C VAL A 11 -5.51 10.16 -10.32
N LEU A 12 -4.96 8.98 -10.57
CA LEU A 12 -5.46 8.04 -11.57
C LEU A 12 -5.74 6.68 -10.95
N GLY A 13 -6.96 6.20 -11.12
CA GLY A 13 -7.31 4.79 -11.04
C GLY A 13 -6.63 4.04 -12.17
N PHE A 14 -5.96 2.93 -11.86
CA PHE A 14 -5.25 2.10 -12.82
C PHE A 14 -5.62 0.63 -12.63
N ASP A 15 -5.99 -0.01 -13.72
CA ASP A 15 -6.34 -1.42 -13.78
C ASP A 15 -6.06 -1.98 -15.19
N LEU A 16 -5.71 -3.26 -15.27
CA LEU A 16 -5.38 -3.98 -16.49
C LEU A 16 -6.15 -5.29 -16.59
N GLU A 17 -6.63 -5.57 -17.80
CA GLU A 17 -7.01 -6.92 -18.19
C GLU A 17 -5.86 -7.58 -18.95
N THR A 18 -5.65 -8.87 -18.73
CA THR A 18 -4.46 -9.58 -19.23
C THR A 18 -4.78 -10.96 -19.78
N THR A 19 -3.90 -11.50 -20.63
CA THR A 19 -4.04 -12.85 -21.16
C THR A 19 -3.90 -13.94 -20.09
N GLY A 20 -3.44 -13.61 -18.88
CA GLY A 20 -3.35 -14.51 -17.73
C GLY A 20 -2.54 -13.89 -16.60
N LEU A 21 -2.21 -14.65 -15.55
CA LEU A 21 -1.75 -14.04 -14.28
C LEU A 21 -0.25 -13.75 -14.17
N ASN A 22 0.60 -14.27 -15.06
CA ASN A 22 2.05 -14.17 -14.94
C ASN A 22 2.62 -13.10 -15.88
N ALA A 23 2.95 -11.92 -15.36
CA ALA A 23 3.48 -10.79 -16.14
C ALA A 23 4.69 -11.12 -17.02
N ARG A 24 5.50 -12.14 -16.66
CA ARG A 24 6.66 -12.55 -17.46
C ARG A 24 6.26 -13.22 -18.77
N SER A 25 5.20 -14.02 -18.78
CA SER A 25 4.75 -14.78 -19.94
C SER A 25 3.53 -14.17 -20.62
N GLU A 26 2.65 -13.55 -19.85
CA GLU A 26 1.36 -13.00 -20.27
C GLU A 26 1.47 -11.55 -20.78
N ARG A 27 0.38 -11.04 -21.36
CA ARG A 27 0.31 -9.75 -22.05
C ARG A 27 -0.93 -8.96 -21.61
N ILE A 28 -0.85 -7.64 -21.71
CA ILE A 28 -1.99 -6.73 -21.50
C ILE A 28 -2.96 -6.85 -22.69
N VAL A 29 -4.26 -6.88 -22.41
CA VAL A 29 -5.34 -6.85 -23.43
C VAL A 29 -6.25 -5.62 -23.31
N GLN A 30 -6.31 -5.00 -22.13
CA GLN A 30 -6.97 -3.73 -21.89
C GLN A 30 -6.23 -2.99 -20.78
N TYR A 31 -6.24 -1.66 -20.84
CA TYR A 31 -5.84 -0.82 -19.73
C TYR A 31 -6.87 0.29 -19.50
N ALA A 32 -6.94 0.77 -18.26
CA ALA A 32 -7.66 1.98 -17.92
C ALA A 32 -6.84 2.88 -16.99
N LEU A 33 -6.81 4.17 -17.32
CA LEU A 33 -6.31 5.26 -16.50
C LEU A 33 -7.42 6.31 -16.41
N ILE A 34 -8.14 6.34 -15.30
CA ILE A 34 -9.28 7.24 -15.10
C ILE A 34 -9.12 8.05 -13.83
N GLY A 35 -9.59 9.29 -13.78
CA GLY A 35 -9.46 10.13 -12.59
C GLY A 35 -9.44 11.62 -12.91
N SER A 36 -8.53 12.36 -12.30
CA SER A 36 -8.41 13.80 -12.50
C SER A 36 -6.96 14.27 -12.56
N ASP A 37 -6.72 15.32 -13.35
CA ASP A 37 -5.45 16.04 -13.37
C ASP A 37 -5.30 17.01 -12.18
N GLU A 38 -4.13 17.62 -12.03
CA GLU A 38 -3.79 18.56 -10.94
C GLU A 38 -4.76 19.76 -10.86
N ASP A 39 -5.31 20.19 -12.00
CA ASP A 39 -6.29 21.27 -12.11
C ASP A 39 -7.74 20.80 -11.89
N GLY A 40 -7.95 19.51 -11.61
CA GLY A 40 -9.25 18.88 -11.42
C GLY A 40 -9.96 18.46 -12.72
N SER A 41 -9.36 18.67 -13.89
CA SER A 41 -9.92 18.19 -15.16
C SER A 41 -10.00 16.67 -15.20
N HIS A 42 -11.08 16.14 -15.80
CA HIS A 42 -11.30 14.69 -15.85
C HIS A 42 -10.36 14.02 -16.86
N ILE A 43 -9.71 12.95 -16.42
CA ILE A 43 -8.91 12.06 -17.27
C ILE A 43 -9.69 10.74 -17.43
N ASN A 44 -9.85 10.31 -18.68
CA ASN A 44 -10.36 8.98 -19.00
C ASN A 44 -9.63 8.45 -20.22
N LEU A 45 -8.63 7.61 -19.98
CA LEU A 45 -7.90 6.91 -21.02
C LEU A 45 -8.07 5.40 -20.84
N THR A 46 -8.88 4.80 -21.71
CA THR A 46 -9.11 3.37 -21.76
C THR A 46 -8.99 2.87 -23.19
N SER A 47 -8.28 1.76 -23.39
CA SER A 47 -8.17 1.13 -24.70
C SER A 47 -7.92 -0.37 -24.56
N PHE A 48 -8.33 -1.10 -25.60
CA PHE A 48 -7.80 -2.44 -25.84
C PHE A 48 -6.37 -2.37 -26.36
N VAL A 49 -5.66 -3.49 -26.22
CA VAL A 49 -4.30 -3.71 -26.70
C VAL A 49 -4.27 -5.07 -27.38
N ASP A 50 -3.70 -5.13 -28.59
CA ASP A 50 -3.42 -6.40 -29.26
C ASP A 50 -2.22 -7.09 -28.57
N PRO A 51 -2.43 -8.21 -27.85
CA PRO A 51 -1.37 -8.87 -27.11
C PRO A 51 -0.38 -9.63 -28.02
N LYS A 52 -0.60 -9.63 -29.35
CA LYS A 52 0.18 -10.38 -30.35
C LYS A 52 0.24 -11.89 -30.09
N ARG A 53 -0.79 -12.41 -29.41
CA ARG A 53 -1.00 -13.83 -29.11
C ARG A 53 -2.49 -14.12 -28.90
N PRO A 54 -2.93 -15.38 -29.03
CA PRO A 54 -4.29 -15.75 -28.67
C PRO A 54 -4.60 -15.45 -27.21
N ILE A 55 -5.77 -14.85 -26.95
CA ILE A 55 -6.32 -14.64 -25.61
C ILE A 55 -6.92 -15.97 -25.13
N PRO A 56 -6.44 -16.53 -23.99
CA PRO A 56 -6.98 -17.77 -23.45
C PRO A 56 -8.47 -17.66 -23.10
N ALA A 57 -9.24 -18.71 -23.40
CA ALA A 57 -10.68 -18.74 -23.13
C ALA A 57 -11.03 -18.57 -21.64
N GLU A 58 -10.11 -18.90 -20.72
CA GLU A 58 -10.28 -18.64 -19.30
C GLU A 58 -10.26 -17.15 -18.95
N SER A 59 -9.35 -16.39 -19.57
CA SER A 59 -9.25 -14.93 -19.40
C SER A 59 -10.45 -14.25 -20.04
N THR A 60 -10.83 -14.65 -21.28
CA THR A 60 -12.06 -14.18 -21.92
C THR A 60 -13.32 -14.44 -21.08
N ARG A 61 -13.40 -15.55 -20.36
CA ARG A 61 -14.55 -15.81 -19.46
C ARG A 61 -14.61 -14.86 -18.26
N ILE A 62 -13.49 -14.28 -17.86
CA ILE A 62 -13.41 -13.35 -16.72
C ILE A 62 -13.76 -11.94 -17.20
N HIS A 63 -12.99 -11.41 -18.17
CA HIS A 63 -13.09 -10.00 -18.58
C HIS A 63 -13.91 -9.77 -19.86
N GLY A 64 -14.37 -10.84 -20.52
CA GLY A 64 -15.24 -10.75 -21.70
C GLY A 64 -14.56 -10.34 -23.01
N ILE A 65 -13.23 -10.20 -23.04
CA ILE A 65 -12.47 -9.73 -24.22
C ILE A 65 -11.95 -10.94 -25.00
N SER A 66 -12.21 -10.95 -26.29
CA SER A 66 -11.82 -12.00 -27.24
C SER A 66 -10.78 -11.49 -28.25
N ASP A 67 -10.18 -12.41 -29.01
CA ASP A 67 -9.26 -12.07 -30.10
C ASP A 67 -9.88 -11.13 -31.14
N ASN A 68 -11.22 -11.15 -31.31
CA ASN A 68 -11.91 -10.28 -32.25
C ASN A 68 -11.95 -8.82 -31.77
N ASP A 69 -12.03 -8.60 -30.46
CA ASP A 69 -12.14 -7.26 -29.87
C ASP A 69 -10.84 -6.47 -29.97
N VAL A 70 -9.70 -7.17 -29.94
CA VAL A 70 -8.36 -6.57 -29.99
C VAL A 70 -7.78 -6.51 -31.42
N LYS A 71 -8.51 -7.06 -32.41
CA LYS A 71 -8.01 -7.19 -33.78
C LYS A 71 -7.81 -5.83 -34.43
N GLY A 72 -6.55 -5.51 -34.74
CA GLY A 72 -6.19 -4.28 -35.45
C GLY A 72 -6.08 -3.03 -34.57
N VAL A 73 -6.23 -3.16 -33.24
CA VAL A 73 -6.13 -2.03 -32.29
C VAL A 73 -4.68 -1.54 -32.12
N GLY A 74 -3.69 -2.41 -32.36
CA GLY A 74 -2.27 -2.11 -32.19
C GLY A 74 -1.71 -2.68 -30.89
N GLY A 75 -0.39 -2.90 -30.86
CA GLY A 75 0.29 -3.43 -29.67
C GLY A 75 0.53 -2.36 -28.61
N PHE A 76 1.04 -2.78 -27.44
CA PHE A 76 1.30 -1.89 -26.31
C PHE A 76 2.21 -0.71 -26.67
N GLU A 77 3.16 -0.91 -27.59
CA GLU A 77 4.08 0.11 -28.10
C GLU A 77 3.38 1.37 -28.63
N ASN A 78 2.16 1.23 -29.16
CA ASN A 78 1.37 2.35 -29.67
C ASN A 78 0.78 3.21 -28.54
N HIS A 79 0.64 2.65 -27.34
CA HIS A 79 0.02 3.29 -26.17
C HIS A 79 1.06 3.72 -25.12
N ALA A 80 2.25 3.11 -25.14
CA ALA A 80 3.27 3.24 -24.12
C ALA A 80 3.60 4.70 -23.78
N LYS A 81 3.82 5.55 -24.79
CA LYS A 81 4.15 6.97 -24.55
C LYS A 81 3.05 7.68 -23.75
N GLN A 82 1.79 7.56 -24.17
CA GLN A 82 0.68 8.25 -23.54
C GLN A 82 0.43 7.74 -22.11
N ILE A 83 0.55 6.44 -21.90
CA ILE A 83 0.45 5.81 -20.57
C ILE A 83 1.56 6.34 -19.66
N CYS A 84 2.81 6.33 -20.11
CA CYS A 84 3.95 6.79 -19.31
C CYS A 84 3.85 8.29 -18.98
N ASP A 85 3.44 9.13 -19.94
CA ASP A 85 3.26 10.56 -19.73
C ASP A 85 2.18 10.86 -18.66
N LEU A 86 1.08 10.11 -18.67
CA LEU A 86 0.01 10.30 -17.68
C LEU A 86 0.41 9.83 -16.28
N ILE A 87 1.10 8.69 -16.19
CA ILE A 87 1.49 8.08 -14.91
C ILE A 87 2.64 8.83 -14.23
N SER A 88 3.55 9.43 -15.01
CA SER A 88 4.71 10.12 -14.46
C SER A 88 4.31 11.25 -13.54
N GLY A 89 4.74 11.20 -12.27
CA GLY A 89 4.37 12.17 -11.24
C GLY A 89 2.93 12.06 -10.71
N ALA A 90 2.12 11.13 -11.21
CA ALA A 90 0.75 10.91 -10.73
C ALA A 90 0.71 10.05 -9.45
N VAL A 91 -0.35 10.19 -8.67
CA VAL A 91 -0.76 9.23 -7.66
C VAL A 91 -1.60 8.15 -8.35
N ILE A 92 -1.07 6.93 -8.40
CA ILE A 92 -1.75 5.78 -8.97
C ILE A 92 -2.52 5.05 -7.89
N VAL A 93 -3.79 4.73 -8.16
CA VAL A 93 -4.68 4.03 -7.25
C VAL A 93 -5.18 2.77 -7.95
N GLY A 94 -5.09 1.62 -7.31
CA GLY A 94 -5.63 0.39 -7.89
C GLY A 94 -5.80 -0.69 -6.82
N HIS A 95 -6.28 -1.87 -7.21
CA HIS A 95 -6.53 -2.96 -6.28
C HIS A 95 -5.56 -4.13 -6.55
N ASN A 96 -4.66 -4.42 -5.61
CA ASN A 96 -3.52 -5.32 -5.83
C ASN A 96 -2.54 -4.84 -6.93
N VAL A 97 -2.62 -3.55 -7.28
CA VAL A 97 -1.91 -2.91 -8.39
C VAL A 97 -0.39 -3.08 -8.32
N SER A 98 0.21 -2.97 -7.13
CA SER A 98 1.67 -3.07 -6.97
C SER A 98 2.21 -4.47 -7.28
N ASN A 99 1.40 -5.52 -7.06
CA ASN A 99 1.84 -6.91 -7.25
C ASN A 99 1.39 -7.49 -8.59
N PHE A 100 0.47 -6.84 -9.29
CA PHE A 100 -0.13 -7.31 -10.52
C PHE A 100 0.07 -6.30 -11.65
N ASP A 101 -0.81 -5.31 -11.75
CA ASP A 101 -0.91 -4.38 -12.88
C ASP A 101 0.41 -3.65 -13.14
N TRP A 102 1.03 -3.15 -12.08
CA TRP A 102 2.29 -2.43 -12.17
C TRP A 102 3.42 -3.29 -12.73
N ARG A 103 3.44 -4.59 -12.39
CA ARG A 103 4.46 -5.53 -12.92
C ARG A 103 4.25 -5.83 -14.40
N PHE A 104 3.00 -5.86 -14.85
CA PHE A 104 2.68 -5.96 -16.28
C PHE A 104 3.14 -4.71 -17.02
N LEU A 105 2.81 -3.53 -16.48
CA LEU A 105 3.21 -2.25 -17.05
C LEU A 105 4.74 -2.15 -17.19
N GLU A 106 5.50 -2.42 -16.14
CA GLU A 106 6.97 -2.39 -16.16
C GLU A 106 7.56 -3.29 -17.26
N LEU A 107 7.03 -4.51 -17.40
CA LEU A 107 7.52 -5.47 -18.39
C LEU A 107 7.09 -5.12 -19.82
N GLU A 108 5.89 -4.58 -20.01
CA GLU A 108 5.44 -4.10 -21.32
C GLU A 108 6.21 -2.85 -21.77
N CYS A 109 6.48 -1.90 -20.87
CA CYS A 109 7.37 -0.77 -21.14
C CYS A 109 8.75 -1.28 -21.61
N MET A 110 9.34 -2.22 -20.87
CA MET A 110 10.62 -2.81 -21.23
C MET A 110 10.59 -3.51 -22.60
N ARG A 111 9.53 -4.27 -22.91
CA ARG A 111 9.34 -4.92 -24.22
C ARG A 111 9.20 -3.92 -25.36
N ALA A 112 8.54 -2.79 -25.11
CA ALA A 112 8.33 -1.73 -26.08
C ALA A 112 9.52 -0.76 -26.21
N GLY A 113 10.58 -0.93 -25.41
CA GLY A 113 11.75 -0.06 -25.42
C GLY A 113 11.56 1.27 -24.68
N PHE A 114 10.60 1.31 -23.74
CA PHE A 114 10.34 2.46 -22.87
C PHE A 114 10.90 2.20 -21.46
N GLU A 115 11.33 3.28 -20.81
CA GLU A 115 11.54 3.26 -19.36
C GLU A 115 10.18 3.15 -18.66
N SER A 116 10.14 2.44 -17.53
CA SER A 116 8.94 2.40 -16.70
C SER A 116 8.65 3.81 -16.17
N PRO A 117 7.39 4.27 -16.19
CA PRO A 117 7.06 5.57 -15.64
C PRO A 117 7.29 5.59 -14.13
N VAL A 118 7.66 6.76 -13.60
CA VAL A 118 7.88 6.97 -12.16
C VAL A 118 6.67 7.73 -11.60
N PRO A 119 5.75 7.05 -10.90
CA PRO A 119 4.63 7.71 -10.27
C PRO A 119 5.09 8.47 -9.02
N ARG A 120 4.30 9.45 -8.57
CA ARG A 120 4.52 10.10 -7.28
C ARG A 120 4.27 9.14 -6.12
N ALA A 121 3.26 8.30 -6.26
CA ALA A 121 2.83 7.30 -5.29
C ALA A 121 2.06 6.17 -5.98
N ILE A 122 2.10 4.97 -5.40
CA ILE A 122 1.17 3.89 -5.75
C ILE A 122 0.38 3.51 -4.50
N ILE A 123 -0.93 3.72 -4.54
CA ILE A 123 -1.88 3.37 -3.48
C ILE A 123 -2.61 2.10 -3.88
N ASP A 124 -2.15 0.97 -3.33
CA ASP A 124 -2.83 -0.31 -3.45
C ASP A 124 -3.93 -0.44 -2.39
N THR A 125 -5.18 -0.41 -2.82
CA THR A 125 -6.37 -0.48 -1.95
C THR A 125 -6.51 -1.82 -1.22
N LEU A 126 -5.96 -2.92 -1.75
CA LEU A 126 -5.89 -4.20 -1.03
C LEU A 126 -4.94 -4.08 0.16
N SER A 127 -3.74 -3.54 -0.10
CA SER A 127 -2.73 -3.31 0.92
C SER A 127 -3.22 -2.32 1.97
N LEU A 128 -3.91 -1.26 1.55
CA LEU A 128 -4.54 -0.28 2.42
C LEU A 128 -5.64 -0.91 3.31
N ALA A 129 -6.54 -1.72 2.74
CA ALA A 129 -7.58 -2.41 3.51
C ALA A 129 -6.99 -3.29 4.62
N ARG A 130 -5.86 -3.97 4.34
CA ARG A 130 -5.12 -4.75 5.34
C ARG A 130 -4.51 -3.87 6.43
N LYS A 131 -3.91 -2.74 6.07
CA LYS A 131 -3.32 -1.77 7.02
C LYS A 131 -4.37 -1.17 7.94
N LEU A 132 -5.52 -0.81 7.38
CA LEU A 132 -6.69 -0.32 8.13
C LEU A 132 -7.42 -1.43 8.91
N ARG A 133 -6.96 -2.68 8.85
CA ARG A 133 -7.54 -3.85 9.53
C ARG A 133 -9.03 -4.03 9.23
N ILE A 134 -9.44 -3.74 7.99
CA ILE A 134 -10.81 -3.99 7.57
C ILE A 134 -11.09 -5.49 7.69
N PRO A 135 -12.18 -5.93 8.35
CA PRO A 135 -12.43 -7.35 8.56
C PRO A 135 -12.93 -8.07 7.30
N GLY A 136 -12.70 -9.38 7.24
CA GLY A 136 -13.21 -10.26 6.19
C GLY A 136 -12.34 -10.33 4.94
N ARG A 137 -12.93 -10.77 3.83
CA ARG A 137 -12.24 -10.87 2.53
C ARG A 137 -11.99 -9.48 1.95
N HIS A 138 -10.89 -9.34 1.22
CA HIS A 138 -10.44 -8.08 0.65
C HIS A 138 -10.44 -8.05 -0.87
N ALA A 139 -11.19 -8.95 -1.54
CA ALA A 139 -11.40 -8.81 -2.98
C ALA A 139 -12.11 -7.47 -3.27
N LEU A 140 -11.78 -6.82 -4.39
CA LEU A 140 -12.32 -5.50 -4.76
C LEU A 140 -13.84 -5.43 -4.61
N GLY A 141 -14.58 -6.36 -5.22
CA GLY A 141 -16.04 -6.41 -5.12
C GLY A 141 -16.56 -6.61 -3.69
N THR A 142 -15.85 -7.37 -2.85
CA THR A 142 -16.23 -7.54 -1.43
C THR A 142 -16.04 -6.25 -0.64
N LEU A 143 -14.94 -5.55 -0.88
CA LEU A 143 -14.69 -4.26 -0.23
C LEU A 143 -15.68 -3.21 -0.73
N CYS A 144 -15.90 -3.10 -2.05
CA CYS A 144 -16.87 -2.17 -2.61
C CYS A 144 -18.28 -2.38 -2.03
N ALA A 145 -18.75 -3.64 -1.96
CA ALA A 145 -20.02 -3.95 -1.30
C ALA A 145 -20.06 -3.51 0.19
N ARG A 146 -18.94 -3.66 0.93
CA ARG A 146 -18.85 -3.20 2.34
C ARG A 146 -18.92 -1.66 2.48
N TYR A 147 -18.52 -0.94 1.44
CA TYR A 147 -18.53 0.52 1.40
C TYR A 147 -19.71 1.08 0.60
N ASP A 148 -20.71 0.25 0.28
CA ASP A 148 -21.91 0.64 -0.47
C ASP A 148 -21.59 1.21 -1.87
N ILE A 149 -20.53 0.69 -2.50
CA ILE A 149 -20.11 1.02 -3.86
C ILE A 149 -20.63 -0.07 -4.80
N SER A 150 -21.53 0.32 -5.71
CA SER A 150 -21.98 -0.54 -6.81
C SER A 150 -20.93 -0.57 -7.92
N ILE A 151 -20.59 -1.78 -8.38
CA ILE A 151 -19.73 -1.97 -9.56
C ILE A 151 -20.59 -2.60 -10.65
N ASP A 152 -20.95 -1.79 -11.64
CA ASP A 152 -21.55 -2.30 -12.87
C ASP A 152 -20.42 -2.67 -13.84
N ARG A 153 -20.56 -3.82 -14.53
CA ARG A 153 -19.53 -4.36 -15.46
C ARG A 153 -18.18 -4.67 -14.77
N ALA A 154 -18.23 -5.33 -13.60
CA ALA A 154 -17.03 -5.86 -12.96
C ALA A 154 -16.19 -6.71 -13.93
N HIS A 155 -14.86 -6.67 -13.80
CA HIS A 155 -13.91 -7.24 -14.77
C HIS A 155 -13.87 -6.50 -16.11
N THR A 156 -14.05 -5.19 -16.06
CA THR A 156 -13.63 -4.27 -17.12
C THR A 156 -12.67 -3.26 -16.49
N ALA A 157 -11.57 -2.98 -17.16
CA ALA A 157 -10.50 -2.16 -16.58
C ALA A 157 -11.01 -0.78 -16.12
N ASP A 158 -11.91 -0.13 -16.88
CA ASP A 158 -12.49 1.16 -16.51
C ASP A 158 -13.37 1.08 -15.25
N ALA A 159 -14.19 0.02 -15.13
CA ALA A 159 -15.03 -0.16 -13.96
C ALA A 159 -14.20 -0.42 -12.70
N ASP A 160 -13.18 -1.28 -12.79
CA ASP A 160 -12.37 -1.68 -11.63
C ASP A 160 -11.37 -0.58 -11.20
N ALA A 161 -10.82 0.19 -12.15
CA ALA A 161 -10.05 1.40 -11.86
C ALA A 161 -10.90 2.46 -11.13
N GLY A 162 -12.15 2.66 -11.56
CA GLY A 162 -13.07 3.62 -10.95
C GLY A 162 -13.54 3.17 -9.57
N ALA A 163 -13.86 1.88 -9.43
CA ALA A 163 -14.19 1.28 -8.15
C ALA A 163 -13.04 1.42 -7.14
N SER A 164 -11.79 1.26 -7.58
CA SER A 164 -10.60 1.45 -6.73
C SER A 164 -10.47 2.89 -6.21
N LEU A 165 -10.74 3.90 -7.06
CA LEU A 165 -10.77 5.30 -6.63
C LEU A 165 -11.87 5.58 -5.60
N LEU A 166 -13.09 5.13 -5.88
CA LEU A 166 -14.23 5.28 -4.96
C LEU A 166 -13.97 4.58 -3.63
N LEU A 167 -13.32 3.42 -3.68
CA LEU A 167 -12.95 2.66 -2.51
C LEU A 167 -11.93 3.39 -1.65
N LEU A 168 -10.87 3.94 -2.26
CA LEU A 168 -9.88 4.78 -1.56
C LEU A 168 -10.57 5.96 -0.87
N TRP A 169 -11.39 6.71 -1.61
CA TRP A 169 -12.12 7.86 -1.06
C TRP A 169 -13.01 7.46 0.12
N SER A 170 -13.70 6.32 0.00
CA SER A 170 -14.56 5.81 1.07
C SER A 170 -13.77 5.37 2.31
N MET A 171 -12.59 4.77 2.12
CA MET A 171 -11.67 4.44 3.22
C MET A 171 -11.15 5.70 3.91
N MET A 172 -10.74 6.72 3.14
CA MET A 172 -10.29 8.01 3.67
C MET A 172 -11.37 8.67 4.53
N ARG A 173 -12.62 8.65 4.07
CA ARG A 173 -13.75 9.20 4.81
C ARG A 173 -14.11 8.44 6.07
N LYS A 174 -14.03 7.10 6.06
CA LYS A 174 -14.33 6.28 7.25
C LYS A 174 -13.19 6.25 8.27
N HIS A 175 -11.94 6.50 7.83
CA HIS A 175 -10.74 6.44 8.67
C HIS A 175 -9.91 7.74 8.66
N PRO A 176 -10.50 8.92 8.89
CA PRO A 176 -9.84 10.21 8.64
C PRO A 176 -8.58 10.45 9.49
N ASN A 177 -8.45 9.77 10.64
CA ASN A 177 -7.26 9.87 11.48
C ASN A 177 -6.00 9.29 10.81
N GLU A 178 -6.17 8.30 9.93
CA GLU A 178 -5.08 7.60 9.23
C GLU A 178 -4.58 8.39 8.00
N PHE A 179 -5.30 9.43 7.59
CA PHE A 179 -5.01 10.24 6.39
C PHE A 179 -4.80 11.73 6.71
N ARG A 180 -4.28 12.03 7.91
CA ARG A 180 -3.97 13.41 8.33
C ARG A 180 -2.63 13.93 7.82
N GLY A 181 -1.76 13.02 7.41
CA GLY A 181 -0.43 13.31 6.88
C GLY A 181 -0.47 13.75 5.42
N ASP A 182 0.72 13.93 4.85
CA ASP A 182 0.87 14.14 3.41
C ASP A 182 0.98 12.80 2.64
N ILE A 183 1.21 12.90 1.33
CA ILE A 183 1.32 11.72 0.47
C ILE A 183 2.53 10.85 0.80
N ASP A 184 3.58 11.41 1.42
CA ASP A 184 4.76 10.65 1.85
C ASP A 184 4.43 9.84 3.10
N ASP A 185 3.70 10.42 4.05
CA ASP A 185 3.19 9.69 5.22
C ASP A 185 2.33 8.49 4.81
N LEU A 186 1.45 8.68 3.82
CA LEU A 186 0.59 7.61 3.29
C LEU A 186 1.41 6.52 2.60
N GLN A 187 2.42 6.91 1.80
CA GLN A 187 3.32 5.96 1.16
C GLN A 187 4.13 5.16 2.17
N ASP A 188 4.67 5.80 3.20
CA ASP A 188 5.41 5.13 4.26
C ASP A 188 4.55 4.10 5.00
N MET A 189 3.28 4.44 5.26
CA MET A 189 2.34 3.50 5.87
C MET A 189 2.16 2.23 5.00
N LEU A 190 2.03 2.39 3.69
CA LEU A 190 1.83 1.31 2.72
C LEU A 190 3.12 0.51 2.45
N ASN A 191 4.25 1.19 2.28
CA ASN A 191 5.56 0.65 1.91
C ASN A 191 6.28 -0.08 3.04
N ARG A 192 5.78 0.02 4.28
CA ARG A 192 6.18 -0.86 5.38
C ARG A 192 5.77 -2.31 5.06
N ARG A 193 6.50 -2.94 4.13
CA ARG A 193 6.59 -4.39 3.89
C ARG A 193 7.08 -4.99 5.18
N GLY A 194 6.22 -5.74 5.86
CA GLY A 194 6.62 -6.62 6.94
C GLY A 194 7.73 -6.08 7.84
N SER A 195 7.53 -4.94 8.50
CA SER A 195 8.06 -4.87 9.84
C SER A 195 7.22 -5.85 10.64
N LYS A 196 7.67 -7.11 10.67
CA LYS A 196 7.60 -7.83 11.93
C LYS A 196 8.22 -6.88 12.95
N ASN A 197 7.44 -6.62 13.99
CA ASN A 197 7.72 -5.75 15.13
C ASN A 197 7.25 -4.30 14.99
N GLN A 198 5.93 -4.13 14.89
CA GLN A 198 5.24 -3.22 15.83
C GLN A 198 3.76 -3.55 16.06
N MET A 199 3.41 -4.83 16.01
CA MET A 199 2.39 -5.36 16.91
C MET A 199 2.72 -6.83 17.13
N GLY A 200 3.54 -7.07 18.15
CA GLY A 200 3.34 -8.24 18.98
C GLY A 200 1.97 -8.15 19.66
N PRO A 201 1.73 -8.91 20.74
CA PRO A 201 0.61 -8.67 21.63
C PRO A 201 0.48 -7.15 21.87
N SER A 202 -0.74 -6.62 21.96
CA SER A 202 -0.90 -5.20 22.32
C SER A 202 -0.08 -4.93 23.59
N MET A 203 0.39 -3.71 23.79
CA MET A 203 1.22 -3.45 24.98
C MET A 203 0.51 -3.85 26.28
N GLU A 204 -0.82 -3.92 26.28
CA GLU A 204 -1.66 -4.41 27.38
C GLU A 204 -1.59 -5.94 27.57
N ASP A 205 -1.36 -6.69 26.49
CA ASP A 205 -1.23 -8.15 26.45
C ASP A 205 0.18 -8.67 26.82
N LEU A 206 1.18 -7.78 26.94
CA LEU A 206 2.54 -8.16 27.34
C LEU A 206 2.69 -8.22 28.86
N GLU A 207 3.32 -9.27 29.38
CA GLU A 207 3.53 -9.43 30.82
C GLU A 207 4.41 -8.30 31.39
N PRO A 208 3.96 -7.59 32.44
CA PRO A 208 4.75 -6.54 33.06
C PRO A 208 5.97 -7.12 33.78
N VAL A 209 7.11 -6.45 33.67
CA VAL A 209 8.28 -6.79 34.49
C VAL A 209 7.93 -6.50 35.96
N PRO A 210 8.11 -7.45 36.89
CA PRO A 210 7.77 -7.27 38.30
C PRO A 210 8.40 -6.01 38.90
N ASN A 211 7.67 -5.33 39.79
CA ASN A 211 8.12 -4.12 40.49
C ASN A 211 8.43 -2.90 39.60
N THR A 212 7.95 -2.85 38.36
CA THR A 212 8.09 -1.68 37.47
C THR A 212 6.80 -0.86 37.32
N GLY A 213 5.70 -1.34 37.90
CA GLY A 213 4.38 -0.72 37.73
C GLY A 213 3.89 -0.74 36.28
N GLY A 214 4.29 -1.75 35.50
CA GLY A 214 3.91 -1.91 34.09
C GLY A 214 4.65 -0.99 33.11
N ARG A 215 5.68 -0.27 33.59
CA ARG A 215 6.51 0.63 32.78
C ARG A 215 7.57 -0.11 31.96
N LEU A 216 7.92 -1.33 32.33
CA LEU A 216 8.63 -2.27 31.49
C LEU A 216 7.76 -3.52 31.28
N ARG A 217 7.81 -4.08 30.08
CA ARG A 217 7.06 -5.30 29.72
C ARG A 217 7.93 -6.29 28.97
N GLN A 218 7.70 -7.59 29.18
CA GLN A 218 8.41 -8.64 28.47
C GLN A 218 7.77 -8.88 27.10
N SER A 219 8.61 -8.91 26.06
CA SER A 219 8.22 -9.33 24.72
C SER A 219 9.15 -10.43 24.21
N PRO A 220 8.76 -11.15 23.15
CA PRO A 220 9.64 -12.13 22.51
C PRO A 220 10.98 -11.56 22.03
N ASP A 221 11.03 -10.25 21.73
CA ASP A 221 12.19 -9.54 21.23
C ASP A 221 12.98 -8.80 22.33
N GLY A 222 12.62 -9.01 23.60
CA GLY A 222 13.29 -8.40 24.77
C GLY A 222 12.38 -7.49 25.59
N VAL A 223 12.99 -6.73 26.51
CA VAL A 223 12.25 -5.85 27.43
C VAL A 223 11.89 -4.54 26.75
N ILE A 224 10.59 -4.22 26.71
CA ILE A 224 10.03 -3.02 26.09
C ILE A 224 9.75 -1.95 27.14
N VAL A 225 10.08 -0.70 26.81
CA VAL A 225 9.67 0.49 27.57
C VAL A 225 8.22 0.84 27.25
N ALA A 226 7.36 0.85 28.26
CA ALA A 226 5.91 1.09 28.11
C ALA A 226 5.48 2.52 28.48
N PHE A 227 6.40 3.46 28.61
CA PHE A 227 6.11 4.84 29.02
C PHE A 227 7.10 5.86 28.43
N GLY A 228 6.75 7.14 28.49
CA GLY A 228 7.62 8.24 28.04
C GLY A 228 7.81 8.29 26.52
N LYS A 229 8.75 9.15 26.07
CA LYS A 229 8.99 9.47 24.65
C LYS A 229 9.43 8.28 23.79
N HIS A 230 9.89 7.19 24.42
CA HIS A 230 10.39 5.98 23.77
C HIS A 230 9.48 4.76 24.01
N ARG A 231 8.22 5.01 24.37
CA ARG A 231 7.21 3.94 24.53
C ARG A 231 7.14 3.06 23.27
N GLY A 232 7.20 1.74 23.47
CA GLY A 232 7.10 0.74 22.41
C GLY A 232 8.43 0.21 21.90
N ARG A 233 9.55 0.75 22.38
CA ARG A 233 10.91 0.34 21.98
C ARG A 233 11.54 -0.60 23.00
N THR A 234 12.38 -1.53 22.54
CA THR A 234 13.16 -2.39 23.44
C THR A 234 14.31 -1.63 24.08
N LEU A 235 14.82 -2.11 25.22
CA LEU A 235 16.03 -1.56 25.84
C LEU A 235 17.25 -1.69 24.90
N GLU A 236 17.32 -2.74 24.09
CA GLU A 236 18.39 -2.93 23.10
C GLU A 236 18.32 -1.89 21.96
N GLU A 237 17.12 -1.62 21.44
CA GLU A 237 16.93 -0.55 20.45
C GLU A 237 17.33 0.80 21.03
N LEU A 238 16.95 1.05 22.29
CA LEU A 238 17.24 2.31 22.96
C LEU A 238 18.73 2.54 23.18
N GLU A 239 19.49 1.49 23.47
CA GLU A 239 20.94 1.59 23.59
C GLU A 239 21.60 2.07 22.28
N LYS A 240 21.05 1.66 21.13
CA LYS A 240 21.56 2.04 19.80
C LYS A 240 21.18 3.46 19.38
N ILE A 241 20.00 3.92 19.78
CA ILE A 241 19.40 5.18 19.26
C ILE A 241 19.39 6.34 20.26
N ASP A 242 19.40 6.08 21.56
CA ASP A 242 19.41 7.09 22.64
C ASP A 242 19.97 6.48 23.95
N SER A 243 21.26 6.14 23.97
CA SER A 243 21.94 5.55 25.14
C SER A 243 21.83 6.42 26.40
N ARG A 244 21.75 7.75 26.25
CA ARG A 244 21.52 8.69 27.37
C ARG A 244 20.19 8.45 28.07
N TYR A 245 19.16 8.01 27.33
CA TYR A 245 17.88 7.64 27.92
C TYR A 245 17.99 6.35 28.73
N VAL A 246 18.79 5.37 28.27
CA VAL A 246 19.07 4.14 29.03
C VAL A 246 19.85 4.45 30.30
N ASP A 247 20.85 5.33 30.23
CA ASP A 247 21.59 5.79 31.41
C ASP A 247 20.68 6.52 32.40
N TRP A 248 19.73 7.33 31.91
CA TRP A 248 18.70 7.95 32.75
C TRP A 248 17.77 6.91 33.39
N LEU A 249 17.35 5.87 32.65
CA LEU A 249 16.53 4.78 33.21
C LEU A 249 17.24 4.02 34.34
N CYS A 250 18.57 3.91 34.27
CA CYS A 250 19.42 3.35 35.33
C CYS A 250 19.69 4.32 36.49
N SER A 251 19.27 5.59 36.38
CA SER A 251 19.50 6.59 37.43
C SER A 251 18.40 6.55 38.52
N PRO A 252 18.68 7.08 39.73
CA PRO A 252 17.66 7.25 40.78
C PRO A 252 16.50 8.18 40.38
N SER A 253 16.66 8.97 39.32
CA SER A 253 15.63 9.90 38.83
C SER A 253 14.59 9.22 37.93
N SER A 254 14.79 7.95 37.60
CA SER A 254 13.87 7.13 36.81
C SER A 254 12.63 6.74 37.63
N PRO A 255 11.44 6.66 37.02
CA PRO A 255 10.25 6.11 37.69
C PRO A 255 10.28 4.57 37.81
N ILE A 256 11.36 3.91 37.38
CA ILE A 256 11.61 2.47 37.55
C ILE A 256 12.80 2.30 38.51
N PRO A 257 12.75 1.35 39.47
CA PRO A 257 13.89 1.07 40.33
C PRO A 257 15.16 0.74 39.53
N SER A 258 16.22 1.53 39.70
CA SER A 258 17.47 1.45 38.91
C SER A 258 18.06 0.04 38.85
N ARG A 259 18.04 -0.69 39.97
CA ARG A 259 18.51 -2.08 40.06
C ARG A 259 17.89 -3.01 39.00
N ILE A 260 16.60 -2.83 38.71
CA ILE A 260 15.85 -3.68 37.78
C ILE A 260 16.29 -3.38 36.35
N VAL A 261 16.42 -2.10 35.99
CA VAL A 261 16.87 -1.69 34.65
C VAL A 261 18.32 -2.13 34.43
N SER A 262 19.19 -1.95 35.43
CA SER A 262 20.60 -2.32 35.34
C SER A 262 20.83 -3.83 35.17
N GLU A 263 19.97 -4.69 35.72
CA GLU A 263 20.02 -6.14 35.49
C GLU A 263 19.82 -6.49 34.01
N PHE A 264 18.90 -5.83 33.32
CA PHE A 264 18.67 -6.05 31.89
C PHE A 264 19.74 -5.40 31.01
N VAL A 265 20.19 -4.19 31.36
CA VAL A 265 21.19 -3.45 30.59
C VAL A 265 22.58 -4.09 30.69
N ARG A 266 22.94 -4.70 31.83
CA ARG A 266 24.21 -5.41 31.98
C ARG A 266 24.34 -6.54 30.95
N ASN A 267 23.28 -7.31 30.75
CA ASN A 267 23.25 -8.40 29.76
C ASN A 267 23.26 -7.92 28.30
N LEU A 268 23.03 -6.62 28.04
CA LEU A 268 23.07 -6.02 26.70
C LEU A 268 24.43 -5.41 26.35
N ARG A 269 25.26 -5.10 27.37
CA ARG A 269 26.58 -4.45 27.23
C ARG A 269 27.76 -5.42 27.43
N GLU A 270 27.48 -6.68 27.75
CA GLU A 270 28.44 -7.81 27.72
C GLU A 270 28.46 -8.47 26.34
#